data_AF-A0A4Y7RU37-F1
#
_entry.id   AF-A0A4Y7RU37-F1
#
_cell.length_a   1.000
_cell.length_b   1.000
_cell.length_c   1.000
_cell.angle_alpha   90.00
_cell.angle_beta   90.00
_cell.angle_gamma   90.00
#
_symmetry.space_group_name_H-M   'P 1'
#
loop_
_entity.id
_entity.type
_entity.pdbx_description
1 polymer ?
#
loop_
_entity_poly.entity_id
_entity_poly.type
_entity_poly.pdbx_seq_one_letter_code
_entity_poly.pdbx_strand_id
1 'polypeptide(L)'
;MRRFALIALILLILTLSAGCAAQSGNQAPEPNKPGVAENGAKRFQIIQEEGETKNIGGFTVIKDTQTGREYLVITSLNGSVTAIDIK
;
A
#
# COMPACT_ATOMS: atom_id res chain seq x y z
N MET A 1 -21.59 12.31 -46.01
CA MET A 1 -22.04 13.18 -44.90
C MET A 1 -22.53 12.42 -43.66
N ARG A 2 -23.38 11.36 -43.78
CA ARG A 2 -23.84 10.56 -42.62
C ARG A 2 -22.73 9.94 -41.74
N ARG A 3 -21.62 9.49 -42.34
CA ARG A 3 -20.49 8.89 -41.61
C ARG A 3 -19.72 9.89 -40.75
N PHE A 4 -19.59 11.14 -41.20
CA PHE A 4 -18.94 12.21 -40.44
C PHE A 4 -19.80 12.68 -39.26
N ALA A 5 -21.13 12.68 -39.42
CA ALA A 5 -22.06 12.99 -38.33
C ALA A 5 -21.98 11.96 -37.19
N LEU A 6 -21.79 10.67 -37.52
CA LEU A 6 -21.62 9.61 -36.53
C LEU A 6 -20.30 9.75 -35.75
N ILE A 7 -19.21 10.09 -36.45
CA ILE A 7 -17.90 10.31 -35.80
C ILE A 7 -17.96 11.53 -34.86
N ALA A 8 -18.61 12.62 -35.28
CA ALA A 8 -18.79 13.80 -34.43
C ALA A 8 -19.65 13.50 -33.18
N LEU A 9 -20.70 12.68 -33.33
CA LEU A 9 -21.55 12.26 -32.22
C LEU A 9 -20.80 11.40 -31.20
N ILE A 10 -19.95 10.47 -31.67
CA ILE A 10 -19.13 9.61 -30.80
C ILE A 10 -18.11 10.45 -30.02
N LEU A 11 -17.47 11.42 -30.67
CA LEU A 11 -16.52 12.33 -30.01
C LEU A 11 -17.19 13.22 -28.97
N LEU A 12 -18.42 13.67 -29.21
CA LEU A 12 -19.19 14.46 -28.25
C LEU A 12 -19.54 13.65 -26.99
N ILE A 13 -19.87 12.37 -27.12
CA ILE A 13 -20.17 11.49 -25.98
C ILE A 13 -18.93 11.25 -25.12
N LEU A 14 -17.75 11.09 -25.75
CA LEU A 14 -16.49 10.84 -25.05
C LEU A 14 -16.03 12.03 -24.19
N THR A 15 -16.31 13.28 -24.60
CA THR A 15 -15.94 14.46 -23.81
C THR A 15 -16.87 14.73 -22.64
N LEU A 16 -18.14 14.30 -22.73
CA LEU A 16 -19.13 14.43 -21.65
C LEU A 16 -18.92 13.40 -20.52
N SER A 17 -18.21 12.29 -20.77
CA SER A 17 -17.86 11.30 -19.75
C SER A 17 -16.58 11.61 -18.96
N ALA A 18 -15.88 12.71 -19.26
CA ALA A 18 -14.80 13.23 -18.42
C ALA A 18 -15.39 13.98 -17.20
N GLY A 19 -16.20 13.27 -16.41
CA GLY A 19 -16.69 13.74 -15.12
C GLY A 19 -15.54 13.81 -14.13
N CYS A 20 -15.44 14.93 -13.42
CA CYS A 20 -14.50 15.17 -12.34
C CYS A 20 -14.56 14.03 -11.30
N ALA A 21 -13.52 13.20 -11.26
CA ALA A 21 -13.27 12.38 -10.09
C ALA A 21 -12.81 13.32 -8.96
N ALA A 22 -13.68 13.61 -8.01
CA ALA A 22 -13.26 14.07 -6.70
C ALA A 22 -12.51 12.90 -6.05
N GLN A 23 -11.19 12.88 -6.24
CA GLN A 23 -10.31 11.91 -5.60
C GLN A 23 -10.20 12.27 -4.11
N SER A 24 -11.20 11.79 -3.37
CA SER A 24 -11.06 11.42 -1.96
C SER A 24 -9.74 10.65 -1.79
N GLY A 25 -9.00 10.99 -0.73
CA GLY A 25 -7.66 10.52 -0.47
C GLY A 25 -7.51 9.00 -0.62
N ASN A 26 -6.93 8.59 -1.73
CA ASN A 26 -6.26 7.32 -1.91
C ASN A 26 -4.97 7.64 -2.65
N GLN A 27 -3.97 8.06 -1.88
CA GLN A 27 -2.59 8.03 -2.30
C GLN A 27 -2.28 6.59 -2.68
N ALA A 28 -1.83 6.39 -3.93
CA ALA A 28 -1.03 5.23 -4.28
C ALA A 28 0.09 5.08 -3.23
N PRO A 29 0.48 3.86 -2.83
CA PRO A 29 1.69 3.70 -2.06
C PRO A 29 2.85 4.19 -2.94
N GLU A 30 3.36 5.38 -2.64
CA GLU A 30 4.68 5.81 -3.08
C GLU A 30 5.68 4.76 -2.58
N PRO A 31 6.58 4.24 -3.43
CA PRO A 31 7.44 3.12 -3.05
C PRO A 31 8.57 3.52 -2.07
N ASN A 32 8.52 4.70 -1.45
CA ASN A 32 9.59 5.20 -0.56
C ASN A 32 9.10 6.27 0.43
N LYS A 33 8.02 6.02 1.18
CA LYS A 33 7.65 6.90 2.29
C LYS A 33 7.71 6.13 3.62
N PRO A 34 8.57 6.53 4.59
CA PRO A 34 8.47 6.00 5.94
C PRO A 34 7.11 6.43 6.49
N GLY A 35 6.20 5.47 6.61
CA GLY A 35 4.83 5.68 7.02
C GLY A 35 4.70 5.96 8.52
N VAL A 36 4.09 7.10 8.80
CA VAL A 36 3.20 7.36 9.95
C VAL A 36 3.87 7.43 11.34
N ALA A 37 4.25 8.66 11.70
CA ALA A 37 4.35 9.08 13.09
C ALA A 37 2.94 9.14 13.71
N GLU A 38 2.45 8.00 14.21
CA GLU A 38 1.31 7.99 15.13
C GLU A 38 1.78 8.40 16.53
N ASN A 39 1.16 9.49 16.99
CA ASN A 39 1.31 10.17 18.26
C ASN A 39 1.03 9.21 19.44
N GLY A 40 1.98 9.10 20.37
CA GLY A 40 2.01 8.14 21.49
C GLY A 40 3.21 7.20 21.35
N ALA A 41 4.06 7.12 22.37
CA ALA A 41 5.26 6.27 22.34
C ALA A 41 4.90 4.79 22.20
N LYS A 42 4.68 4.31 20.98
CA LYS A 42 4.40 2.90 20.69
C LYS A 42 5.63 2.08 21.09
N ARG A 43 5.39 1.04 21.90
CA ARG A 43 6.45 0.10 22.31
C ARG A 43 7.09 -0.59 21.10
N PHE A 44 6.31 -0.93 20.09
CA PHE A 44 6.84 -1.54 18.87
C PHE A 44 6.73 -0.56 17.71
N GLN A 45 7.86 -0.31 17.05
CA GLN A 45 7.98 0.51 15.86
C GLN A 45 8.24 -0.39 14.65
N ILE A 46 7.46 -0.25 13.59
CA ILE A 46 7.74 -0.94 12.32
C ILE A 46 8.91 -0.22 11.64
N ILE A 47 9.98 -0.97 11.36
CA ILE A 47 11.15 -0.48 10.64
C ILE A 47 11.02 -0.76 9.15
N GLN A 48 10.50 -1.93 8.81
CA GLN A 48 10.30 -2.39 7.44
C GLN A 48 9.09 -3.31 7.39
N GLU A 49 8.32 -3.23 6.31
CA GLU A 49 7.22 -4.13 6.04
C GLU A 49 7.26 -4.49 4.57
N GLU A 50 7.15 -5.79 4.29
CA GLU A 50 7.03 -6.34 2.96
C GLU A 50 5.79 -7.24 2.93
N GLY A 51 4.91 -6.98 1.97
CA GLY A 51 3.69 -7.76 1.78
C GLY A 51 3.96 -9.18 1.27
N GLU A 52 2.87 -9.88 0.95
CA GLU A 52 2.95 -11.22 0.38
C GLU A 52 3.77 -11.24 -0.92
N THR A 53 4.63 -12.25 -1.04
CA THR A 53 5.44 -12.55 -2.21
C THR A 53 5.08 -13.93 -2.76
N LYS A 54 5.70 -14.34 -3.86
CA LYS A 54 5.46 -15.65 -4.48
C LYS A 54 5.62 -16.84 -3.51
N ASN A 55 6.50 -16.74 -2.52
CA ASN A 55 6.87 -17.87 -1.66
C ASN A 55 6.66 -17.60 -0.15
N ILE A 56 6.28 -16.39 0.24
CA ILE A 56 6.18 -15.97 1.65
C ILE A 56 4.93 -15.09 1.79
N GLY A 57 4.14 -15.28 2.85
CA GLY A 57 2.94 -14.48 3.14
C GLY A 57 3.23 -13.02 3.51
N GLY A 58 4.49 -12.71 3.85
CA GLY A 58 5.01 -11.38 4.11
C GLY A 58 6.01 -11.39 5.25
N PHE A 59 6.69 -10.27 5.45
CA PHE A 59 7.50 -10.09 6.65
C PHE A 59 7.46 -8.65 7.15
N THR A 60 7.68 -8.49 8.45
CA THR A 60 7.76 -7.18 9.10
C THR A 60 8.93 -7.19 10.07
N VAL A 61 9.78 -6.18 9.97
CA VAL A 61 10.82 -5.92 10.97
C VAL A 61 10.28 -4.90 11.96
N ILE A 62 10.23 -5.28 13.24
CA ILE A 62 9.78 -4.42 14.33
C ILE A 62 10.90 -4.18 15.33
N LYS A 63 10.94 -2.98 15.90
CA LYS A 63 11.83 -2.59 16.99
C LYS A 63 11.04 -2.39 18.27
N ASP A 64 11.43 -3.06 19.34
CA ASP A 64 10.95 -2.74 20.69
C ASP A 64 11.71 -1.50 21.18
N THR A 65 11.02 -0.36 21.29
CA THR A 65 11.57 0.92 21.71
C THR A 65 11.96 0.95 23.20
N GLN A 66 11.47 0.01 24.01
CA GLN A 66 11.84 -0.11 25.41
C GLN A 66 13.14 -0.90 25.61
N THR A 67 13.30 -1.99 24.86
CA THR A 67 14.46 -2.90 25.02
C THR A 67 15.56 -2.66 23.99
N GLY A 68 15.24 -1.93 22.91
CA GLY A 68 16.13 -1.71 21.77
C GLY A 68 16.24 -2.90 20.82
N ARG A 69 15.56 -4.03 21.11
CA ARG A 69 15.64 -5.25 20.34
C ARG A 69 14.87 -5.17 19.03
N GLU A 70 15.35 -5.89 18.03
CA GLU A 70 14.70 -6.01 16.73
C GLU A 70 14.21 -7.44 16.50
N TYR A 71 13.01 -7.55 15.96
CA TYR A 71 12.38 -8.82 15.65
C TYR A 71 11.97 -8.86 14.19
N LEU A 72 12.25 -9.99 13.54
CA LEU A 72 11.71 -10.33 12.24
C LEU A 72 10.45 -11.18 12.43
N VAL A 73 9.31 -10.64 12.03
CA VAL A 73 8.03 -11.35 11.99
C VAL A 73 7.82 -11.85 10.57
N ILE A 74 7.65 -13.15 10.38
CA ILE A 74 7.38 -13.77 9.09
C ILE A 74 5.97 -14.35 9.14
N THR A 75 5.16 -13.97 8.16
CA THR A 75 3.85 -14.57 7.89
C THR A 75 4.00 -15.50 6.71
N SER A 76 3.61 -16.77 6.89
CA SER A 76 3.60 -17.75 5.80
C SER A 76 2.31 -17.66 4.98
N LEU A 77 2.30 -18.28 3.80
CA LEU A 77 1.15 -18.26 2.88
C LEU A 77 -0.12 -18.92 3.46
N ASN A 78 0.01 -19.76 4.48
CA ASN A 78 -1.14 -20.35 5.18
C ASN A 78 -1.59 -19.52 6.41
N GLY A 79 -0.99 -18.35 6.63
CA GLY A 79 -1.27 -17.48 7.76
C GLY A 79 -0.52 -17.83 9.06
N SER A 80 0.32 -18.87 9.09
CA SER A 80 1.16 -19.15 10.25
C SER A 80 2.22 -18.06 10.42
N VAL A 81 2.42 -17.62 11.67
CA VAL A 81 3.32 -16.51 12.03
C VAL A 81 4.48 -17.03 12.88
N THR A 82 5.67 -16.50 12.65
CA THR A 82 6.86 -16.73 13.48
C THR A 82 7.58 -15.41 13.72
N ALA A 83 8.07 -15.20 14.94
CA ALA A 83 8.89 -14.05 15.31
C ALA A 83 10.29 -14.53 15.72
N ILE A 84 11.32 -13.88 15.19
CA ILE A 84 12.73 -14.23 15.40
C ILE A 84 13.44 -12.99 15.94
N ASP A 85 14.17 -13.13 17.06
CA ASP A 85 15.08 -12.09 17.55
C ASP A 85 16.27 -11.99 16.60
N ILE A 86 16.52 -10.80 16.06
CA ILE A 86 17.60 -10.54 15.10
C ILE A 86 18.66 -9.58 15.65
N LYS A 87 18.42 -8.94 16.81
CA LYS A 87 19.35 -8.00 17.45
C LYS A 87 18.96 -7.61 18.87
#